data_AF-A0A094K5J0-F1
#
_entry.id   AF-A0A094K5J0-F1
#
_cell.length_a   1.000
_cell.length_b   1.000
_cell.length_c   1.000
_cell.angle_alpha   90.00
_cell.angle_beta   90.00
_cell.angle_gamma   90.00
#
_symmetry.space_group_name_H-M   'P 1'
#
loop_
_entity.id
_entity.type
_entity.pdbx_description
1 polymer ?
#
loop_
_entity_poly.entity_id
_entity_poly.type
_entity_poly.pdbx_seq_one_letter_code
_entity_poly.pdbx_strand_id
1 'polypeptide(L)'
;QALLDTQNLLRTRITNFTFNLGFSGKFYHTGTEEEDEGDDLLLKSVDEFWWFPHMWSHMQPHLFHNESSLVEQMILNKKFALEHGIPTDLGYAVAPHHSGVYPVHVQLYDAWKKVWNIRVTSTEEYPHLKPARYRRGFTHKNIMVLPRQTCGLFTHTIFYKEYPGGPKELDKSIQGGELFFTVVLNPISVFMTHLSNYGNDRLGLYTFVNLANFVHTWTNLKLQTLPPVQLAHKYFELFPEQKDPLWQNPCDDKRHRDIWSKEKTCDRLPKFLVVGPQKTGTTALYLFLIMHPSIISNSPSPKTFEEVQFFNRNNYHRGIDWYMDFFPTPSNVTTDFLFEKSANYFHSEEAPKRAASLIPKAKIITILIDPSDRAYSWYQHQRSHEDPAALKFSFYQVITAGPRAPSELRALQKRCLAPGWYATHIERWLTYFPPYQLLIIDGQQLRTDPSTVMDEVQKFLGVSPHYNYSEALTFDSHKGFWCQLLEEGKTKCLGKSKGRKYPPMDSECRAFLSSYYRDHNVELSKLLHKLGQPLPSWLRQELQKVR
;
A
#
# COMPACT_ATOMS: atom_id res chain seq x y z
N GLN A 1 4.58 37.56 23.10
CA GLN A 1 5.78 38.36 22.75
C GLN A 1 6.98 37.54 22.27
N ALA A 2 7.57 36.65 23.09
CA ALA A 2 8.82 35.95 22.75
C ALA A 2 8.80 35.18 21.40
N LEU A 3 7.65 34.60 21.04
CA LEU A 3 7.44 33.98 19.73
C LEU A 3 7.60 34.97 18.57
N LEU A 4 7.04 36.18 18.67
CA LEU A 4 7.12 37.23 17.65
C LEU A 4 8.56 37.74 17.50
N ASP A 5 9.24 38.00 18.62
CA ASP A 5 10.64 38.45 18.61
C ASP A 5 11.53 37.39 17.96
N THR A 6 11.33 36.11 18.31
CA THR A 6 12.09 35.00 17.74
C THR A 6 11.75 34.77 16.28
N GLN A 7 10.49 34.93 15.87
CA GLN A 7 10.07 34.86 14.48
C GLN A 7 10.81 35.90 13.64
N ASN A 8 10.88 37.14 14.13
CA ASN A 8 11.61 38.22 13.46
C ASN A 8 13.12 37.96 13.42
N LEU A 9 13.69 37.41 14.49
CA LEU A 9 15.09 36.98 14.50
C LEU A 9 15.35 35.88 13.46
N LEU A 10 14.51 34.85 13.41
CA LEU A 10 14.63 33.74 12.45
C LEU A 10 14.46 34.21 11.01
N ARG A 11 13.62 35.23 10.75
CA ARG A 11 13.48 35.86 9.42
C ARG A 11 14.80 36.45 8.89
N THR A 12 15.75 36.79 9.75
CA THR A 12 17.09 37.26 9.34
C THR A 12 18.00 36.16 8.78
N ARG A 13 17.62 34.89 8.98
CA ARG A 13 18.38 33.69 8.54
C ARG A 13 17.58 32.77 7.62
N ILE A 14 16.25 32.76 7.76
CA ILE A 14 15.32 31.91 7.05
C ILE A 14 14.29 32.80 6.37
N THR A 15 14.30 32.83 5.04
CA THR A 15 13.41 33.71 4.27
C THR A 15 11.94 33.37 4.52
N ASN A 16 11.12 34.37 4.82
CA ASN A 16 9.68 34.24 5.09
C ASN A 16 9.32 33.29 6.26
N PHE A 17 10.20 33.15 7.24
CA PHE A 17 9.90 32.32 8.41
C PHE A 17 8.64 32.81 9.14
N THR A 18 7.70 31.89 9.35
CA THR A 18 6.46 32.11 10.09
C THR A 18 6.15 30.84 10.89
N PHE A 19 5.83 30.99 12.18
CA PHE A 19 5.37 29.89 13.01
C PHE A 19 3.99 29.42 12.56
N ASN A 20 3.77 28.11 12.62
CA ASN A 20 2.48 27.50 12.34
C ASN A 20 1.94 26.85 13.62
N LEU A 21 0.87 27.42 14.18
CA LEU A 21 0.34 27.11 15.51
C LEU A 21 -0.86 26.16 15.42
N GLY A 22 -0.82 25.10 16.20
CA GLY A 22 -1.93 24.15 16.34
C GLY A 22 -2.84 24.56 17.48
N PHE A 23 -4.16 24.51 17.27
CA PHE A 23 -5.12 24.88 18.31
C PHE A 23 -6.20 23.83 18.58
N SER A 24 -6.60 23.75 19.85
CA SER A 24 -7.68 22.92 20.39
C SER A 24 -8.53 23.77 21.32
N GLY A 25 -9.65 24.30 20.80
CA GLY A 25 -10.44 25.33 21.48
C GLY A 25 -11.06 24.91 22.81
N LYS A 26 -11.15 23.60 23.12
CA LYS A 26 -11.68 23.12 24.41
C LYS A 26 -10.87 23.62 25.61
N PHE A 27 -9.59 23.85 25.41
CA PHE A 27 -8.64 24.18 26.48
C PHE A 27 -8.33 25.67 26.57
N TYR A 28 -8.96 26.50 25.74
CA TYR A 28 -8.83 27.95 25.85
C TYR A 28 -9.36 28.43 27.21
N HIS A 29 -8.58 29.25 27.90
CA HIS A 29 -8.90 29.74 29.26
C HIS A 29 -9.12 28.62 30.29
N THR A 30 -8.24 27.63 30.26
CA THR A 30 -8.25 26.53 31.25
C THR A 30 -6.96 26.46 32.08
N GLY A 31 -6.10 27.47 31.96
CA GLY A 31 -4.83 27.57 32.66
C GLY A 31 -4.91 28.42 33.94
N THR A 32 -3.75 28.91 34.35
CA THR A 32 -3.59 30.00 35.32
C THR A 32 -3.92 31.35 34.67
N GLU A 33 -4.13 32.39 35.48
CA GLU A 33 -4.39 33.76 34.99
C GLU A 33 -3.32 34.23 33.99
N GLU A 34 -2.05 33.95 34.26
CA GLU A 34 -0.91 34.28 33.40
C GLU A 34 -0.92 33.50 32.07
N GLU A 35 -1.38 32.24 32.09
CA GLU A 35 -1.51 31.41 30.89
C GLU A 35 -2.69 31.88 30.02
N ASP A 36 -3.81 32.23 30.65
CA ASP A 36 -5.00 32.73 29.98
C ASP A 36 -4.76 34.11 29.32
N GLU A 37 -4.01 34.99 29.99
CA GLU A 37 -3.50 36.23 29.37
C GLU A 37 -2.59 35.92 28.16
N GLY A 38 -1.79 34.87 28.25
CA GLY A 38 -0.96 34.37 27.15
C GLY A 38 -1.79 33.91 25.95
N ASP A 39 -2.85 33.16 26.19
CA ASP A 39 -3.81 32.73 25.17
C ASP A 39 -4.45 33.94 24.48
N ASP A 40 -4.89 34.95 25.24
CA ASP A 40 -5.45 36.20 24.70
C ASP A 40 -4.46 36.97 23.84
N LEU A 41 -3.19 37.01 24.26
CA LEU A 41 -2.13 37.66 23.49
C LEU A 41 -1.85 36.94 22.17
N LEU A 42 -1.93 35.61 22.13
CA LEU A 42 -1.81 34.84 20.88
C LEU A 42 -2.94 35.19 19.90
N LEU A 43 -4.17 35.28 20.39
CA LEU A 43 -5.34 35.64 19.56
C LEU A 43 -5.33 37.10 19.11
N LYS A 44 -4.81 38.03 19.93
CA LYS A 44 -4.59 39.43 19.51
C LYS A 44 -3.57 39.56 18.37
N SER A 45 -2.70 38.57 18.19
CA SER A 45 -1.67 38.51 17.12
C SER A 45 -1.98 37.42 16.08
N VAL A 46 -3.26 37.10 15.85
CA VAL A 46 -3.68 36.00 14.97
C VAL A 46 -3.09 36.09 13.56
N ASP A 47 -3.00 37.29 13.00
CA ASP A 47 -2.51 37.54 11.63
C ASP A 47 -0.98 37.38 11.47
N GLU A 48 -0.24 37.30 12.59
CA GLU A 48 1.23 37.14 12.59
C GLU A 48 1.67 35.68 12.45
N PHE A 49 0.73 34.73 12.55
CA PHE A 49 0.99 33.30 12.57
C PHE A 49 0.18 32.56 11.50
N TRP A 50 0.67 31.39 11.10
CA TRP A 50 -0.18 30.40 10.44
C TRP A 50 -0.85 29.52 11.49
N TRP A 51 -2.01 28.98 11.14
CA TRP A 51 -2.82 28.19 12.06
C TRP A 51 -3.25 26.87 11.44
N PHE A 52 -3.39 25.85 12.28
CA PHE A 52 -4.00 24.59 11.88
C PHE A 52 -4.86 23.99 12.99
N PRO A 53 -5.98 23.33 12.64
CA PRO A 53 -6.82 22.69 13.64
C PRO A 53 -6.13 21.44 14.20
N HIS A 54 -6.19 21.26 15.52
CA HIS A 54 -5.62 20.12 16.23
C HIS A 54 -6.66 19.33 17.03
N MET A 55 -7.88 19.24 16.50
CA MET A 55 -9.09 18.68 17.14
C MET A 55 -9.57 19.48 18.37
N TRP A 56 -10.88 19.48 18.64
CA TRP A 56 -11.48 20.25 19.74
C TRP A 56 -10.84 19.94 21.10
N SER A 57 -10.82 18.65 21.47
CA SER A 57 -10.38 18.13 22.76
C SER A 57 -9.01 17.44 22.71
N HIS A 58 -8.22 17.66 21.64
CA HIS A 58 -6.97 16.94 21.39
C HIS A 58 -7.12 15.40 21.36
N MET A 59 -8.33 14.90 21.10
CA MET A 59 -8.60 13.46 21.04
C MET A 59 -8.04 12.83 19.75
N GLN A 60 -7.42 11.66 19.91
CA GLN A 60 -6.79 10.92 18.82
C GLN A 60 -7.86 10.31 17.88
N PRO A 61 -7.73 10.47 16.55
CA PRO A 61 -8.79 10.05 15.63
C PRO A 61 -9.15 8.57 15.64
N HIS A 62 -8.19 7.68 15.90
CA HIS A 62 -8.45 6.23 15.94
C HIS A 62 -9.34 5.76 17.10
N LEU A 63 -9.58 6.62 18.10
CA LEU A 63 -10.47 6.34 19.23
C LEU A 63 -11.95 6.56 18.89
N PHE A 64 -12.24 7.13 17.72
CA PHE A 64 -13.60 7.34 17.26
C PHE A 64 -14.05 6.17 16.38
N HIS A 65 -15.26 5.68 16.63
CA HIS A 65 -15.82 4.53 15.93
C HIS A 65 -16.61 4.90 14.68
N ASN A 66 -17.02 6.17 14.55
CA ASN A 66 -17.79 6.66 13.41
C ASN A 66 -17.32 8.04 12.94
N GLU A 67 -17.53 8.33 11.67
CA GLU A 67 -17.15 9.61 11.05
C GLU A 67 -17.93 10.79 11.65
N SER A 68 -19.20 10.60 12.00
CA SER A 68 -20.07 11.66 12.53
C SER A 68 -19.50 12.29 13.81
N SER A 69 -19.01 11.49 14.75
CA SER A 69 -18.40 11.97 15.99
C SER A 69 -17.10 12.73 15.74
N LEU A 70 -16.28 12.30 14.77
CA LEU A 70 -15.10 13.07 14.34
C LEU A 70 -15.51 14.43 13.77
N VAL A 71 -16.52 14.44 12.91
CA VAL A 71 -17.07 15.66 12.28
C VAL A 71 -17.60 16.62 13.33
N GLU A 72 -18.35 16.15 14.33
CA GLU A 72 -18.86 16.97 15.44
C GLU A 72 -17.73 17.65 16.22
N GLN A 73 -16.69 16.90 16.60
CA GLN A 73 -15.52 17.47 17.27
C GLN A 73 -14.80 18.51 16.40
N MET A 74 -14.67 18.25 15.11
CA MET A 74 -14.06 19.21 14.18
C MET A 74 -14.92 20.47 14.01
N ILE A 75 -16.25 20.36 14.01
CA ILE A 75 -17.17 21.49 13.92
C ILE A 75 -17.05 22.38 15.16
N LEU A 76 -16.98 21.82 16.36
CA LEU A 76 -16.76 22.59 17.59
C LEU A 76 -15.48 23.41 17.51
N ASN A 77 -14.37 22.78 17.10
CA ASN A 77 -13.10 23.48 16.93
C ASN A 77 -13.16 24.55 15.82
N LYS A 78 -13.93 24.32 14.76
CA LYS A 78 -14.14 25.31 13.70
C LYS A 78 -14.97 26.51 14.16
N LYS A 79 -16.00 26.30 14.98
CA LYS A 79 -16.77 27.40 15.57
C LYS A 79 -15.89 28.29 16.43
N PHE A 80 -15.09 27.69 17.31
CA PHE A 80 -14.10 28.42 18.10
C PHE A 80 -13.17 29.26 17.23
N ALA A 81 -12.63 28.69 16.14
CA ALA A 81 -11.77 29.42 15.21
C ALA A 81 -12.48 30.64 14.61
N LEU A 82 -13.73 30.50 14.18
CA LEU A 82 -14.52 31.59 13.60
C LEU A 82 -14.84 32.68 14.63
N GLU A 83 -15.17 32.30 15.86
CA GLU A 83 -15.47 33.22 16.96
C GLU A 83 -14.26 34.07 17.35
N HIS A 84 -13.05 33.54 17.21
CA HIS A 84 -11.79 34.20 17.59
C HIS A 84 -10.98 34.70 16.39
N GLY A 85 -11.56 34.74 15.19
CA GLY A 85 -10.90 35.26 13.99
C GLY A 85 -9.73 34.43 13.45
N ILE A 86 -9.57 33.17 13.87
CA ILE A 86 -8.52 32.28 13.39
C ILE A 86 -8.81 31.84 11.94
N PRO A 87 -7.86 31.99 10.99
CA PRO A 87 -8.03 31.54 9.62
C PRO A 87 -8.38 30.04 9.50
N THR A 88 -9.38 29.71 8.69
CA THR A 88 -9.90 28.33 8.56
C THR A 88 -9.66 27.69 7.19
N ASP A 89 -8.97 28.39 6.28
CA ASP A 89 -8.82 28.05 4.87
C ASP A 89 -7.37 27.76 4.44
N LEU A 90 -6.43 27.70 5.40
CA LEU A 90 -5.02 27.39 5.15
C LEU A 90 -4.78 25.97 4.60
N GLY A 91 -5.76 25.06 4.73
CA GLY A 91 -5.74 23.74 4.10
C GLY A 91 -4.73 22.75 4.66
N TYR A 92 -4.21 23.01 5.87
CA TYR A 92 -3.28 22.14 6.60
C TYR A 92 -3.86 21.75 7.96
N ALA A 93 -3.67 20.50 8.36
CA ALA A 93 -4.03 20.00 9.68
C ALA A 93 -3.02 18.97 10.17
N VAL A 94 -2.94 18.81 11.48
CA VAL A 94 -2.18 17.72 12.13
C VAL A 94 -3.13 17.01 13.08
N ALA A 95 -3.21 15.69 13.00
CA ALA A 95 -3.98 14.91 13.95
C ALA A 95 -3.23 14.80 15.28
N PRO A 96 -3.92 14.81 16.44
CA PRO A 96 -3.30 14.52 17.73
C PRO A 96 -2.50 13.22 17.68
N HIS A 97 -1.24 13.29 18.13
CA HIS A 97 -0.27 12.19 18.08
C HIS A 97 -0.01 11.58 16.69
N HIS A 98 -0.33 12.32 15.62
CA HIS A 98 -0.29 11.87 14.22
C HIS A 98 -1.14 10.61 13.94
N SER A 99 -2.02 10.26 14.87
CA SER A 99 -2.86 9.09 14.74
C SER A 99 -3.86 9.24 13.60
N GLY A 100 -4.07 8.15 12.86
CA GLY A 100 -4.98 8.11 11.73
C GLY A 100 -4.42 8.76 10.46
N VAL A 101 -3.31 9.50 10.53
CA VAL A 101 -2.57 9.93 9.33
C VAL A 101 -1.86 8.72 8.73
N TYR A 102 -1.10 8.01 9.55
CA TYR A 102 -0.54 6.69 9.24
C TYR A 102 -0.38 5.84 10.53
N PRO A 103 -0.86 4.58 10.58
CA PRO A 103 -1.71 3.93 9.58
C PRO A 103 -2.98 4.74 9.29
N VAL A 104 -3.40 4.74 8.03
CA VAL A 104 -4.52 5.58 7.57
C VAL A 104 -5.80 5.18 8.28
N HIS A 105 -6.49 6.16 8.86
CA HIS A 105 -7.86 6.05 9.33
C HIS A 105 -8.75 6.81 8.34
N VAL A 106 -9.48 6.09 7.50
CA VAL A 106 -10.17 6.68 6.34
C VAL A 106 -11.16 7.77 6.75
N GLN A 107 -11.87 7.59 7.86
CA GLN A 107 -12.83 8.55 8.40
C GLN A 107 -12.18 9.90 8.74
N LEU A 108 -10.90 9.92 9.17
CA LEU A 108 -10.18 11.16 9.43
C LEU A 108 -10.02 12.00 8.15
N TYR A 109 -9.62 11.37 7.05
CA TYR A 109 -9.42 12.04 5.76
C TYR A 109 -10.73 12.58 5.19
N ASP A 110 -11.83 11.85 5.35
CA ASP A 110 -13.16 12.30 4.93
C ASP A 110 -13.67 13.47 5.78
N ALA A 111 -13.57 13.36 7.12
CA ALA A 111 -13.96 14.42 8.04
C ALA A 111 -13.14 15.71 7.82
N TRP A 112 -11.82 15.59 7.61
CA TRP A 112 -10.95 16.71 7.31
C TRP A 112 -11.34 17.45 6.04
N LYS A 113 -11.66 16.73 4.95
CA LYS A 113 -12.17 17.37 3.74
C LYS A 113 -13.50 18.06 3.97
N LYS A 114 -14.43 17.37 4.64
CA LYS A 114 -15.79 17.83 4.84
C LYS A 114 -15.87 19.09 5.70
N VAL A 115 -15.08 19.16 6.78
CA VAL A 115 -15.16 20.26 7.75
C VAL A 115 -14.17 21.38 7.44
N TRP A 116 -12.94 21.05 7.06
CA TRP A 116 -11.83 22.01 6.96
C TRP A 116 -11.26 22.18 5.55
N ASN A 117 -11.73 21.39 4.57
CA ASN A 117 -11.15 21.36 3.23
C ASN A 117 -9.61 21.15 3.24
N ILE A 118 -9.13 20.24 4.10
CA ILE A 118 -7.70 19.96 4.23
C ILE A 118 -7.15 19.37 2.92
N ARG A 119 -5.98 19.86 2.54
CA ARG A 119 -5.21 19.40 1.38
C ARG A 119 -3.84 18.85 1.78
N VAL A 120 -3.32 19.24 2.94
CA VAL A 120 -2.00 18.82 3.42
C VAL A 120 -2.05 18.39 4.89
N THR A 121 -1.27 17.38 5.23
CA THR A 121 -0.94 17.03 6.61
C THR A 121 0.51 16.54 6.68
N SER A 122 0.98 16.12 7.84
CA SER A 122 2.31 15.57 8.04
C SER A 122 2.33 14.48 9.11
N THR A 123 3.26 13.54 8.96
CA THR A 123 3.48 12.47 9.94
C THR A 123 4.94 12.02 9.95
N GLU A 124 5.41 11.60 11.11
CA GLU A 124 6.68 10.90 11.31
C GLU A 124 6.55 9.38 11.18
N GLU A 125 5.32 8.88 11.10
CA GLU A 125 5.01 7.44 11.22
C GLU A 125 5.20 6.69 9.89
N TYR A 126 5.31 7.39 8.75
CA TYR A 126 5.34 6.78 7.41
C TYR A 126 6.74 6.71 6.77
N PRO A 127 7.16 5.55 6.20
CA PRO A 127 6.51 4.25 6.28
C PRO A 127 6.70 3.58 7.64
N HIS A 128 7.71 4.03 8.41
CA HIS A 128 8.01 3.63 9.77
C HIS A 128 8.51 4.83 10.56
N LEU A 129 8.36 4.80 11.88
CA LEU A 129 8.91 5.82 12.77
C LEU A 129 10.44 5.90 12.69
N LYS A 130 11.10 4.74 12.54
CA LYS A 130 12.56 4.62 12.42
C LYS A 130 12.96 3.66 11.31
N PRO A 131 14.12 3.88 10.65
CA PRO A 131 15.00 5.04 10.80
C PRO A 131 14.45 6.27 10.04
N ALA A 132 14.69 7.47 10.58
CA ALA A 132 14.13 8.72 10.04
C ALA A 132 14.47 8.98 8.56
N ARG A 133 15.66 8.56 8.11
CA ARG A 133 16.12 8.69 6.71
C ARG A 133 15.26 7.97 5.66
N TYR A 134 14.40 7.04 6.08
CA TYR A 134 13.47 6.33 5.18
C TYR A 134 12.06 6.92 5.20
N ARG A 135 11.81 7.94 6.04
CA ARG A 135 10.54 8.66 6.02
C ARG A 135 10.36 9.34 4.68
N ARG A 136 9.12 9.35 4.21
CA ARG A 136 8.76 9.93 2.92
C ARG A 136 7.33 10.43 2.93
N GLY A 137 6.94 11.17 1.90
CA GLY A 137 5.56 11.58 1.70
C GLY A 137 4.70 10.51 1.04
N PHE A 138 3.40 10.75 1.00
CA PHE A 138 2.44 10.06 0.14
C PHE A 138 1.19 10.91 -0.08
N THR A 139 0.39 10.57 -1.08
CA THR A 139 -0.94 11.17 -1.28
C THR A 139 -2.01 10.13 -1.05
N HIS A 140 -2.98 10.44 -0.18
CA HIS A 140 -4.16 9.60 0.03
C HIS A 140 -5.42 10.46 0.04
N LYS A 141 -6.45 10.02 -0.69
CA LYS A 141 -7.68 10.79 -0.91
C LYS A 141 -7.37 12.26 -1.24
N ASN A 142 -6.47 12.56 -2.18
CA ASN A 142 -6.10 13.94 -2.56
C ASN A 142 -5.58 14.83 -1.40
N ILE A 143 -5.19 14.24 -0.27
CA ILE A 143 -4.47 14.93 0.80
C ILE A 143 -3.00 14.50 0.70
N MET A 144 -2.14 15.50 0.57
CA MET A 144 -0.68 15.36 0.53
C MET A 144 -0.14 15.22 1.96
N VAL A 145 0.56 14.13 2.24
CA VAL A 145 1.16 13.85 3.54
C VAL A 145 2.66 14.08 3.43
N LEU A 146 3.19 15.01 4.22
CA LEU A 146 4.62 15.30 4.27
C LEU A 146 5.34 14.49 5.35
N PRO A 147 6.58 14.05 5.09
CA PRO A 147 7.40 13.41 6.13
C PRO A 147 7.83 14.44 7.16
N ARG A 148 7.45 14.19 8.41
CA ARG A 148 7.87 15.01 9.55
C ARG A 148 9.19 14.51 10.12
N GLN A 149 10.04 15.46 10.52
CA GLN A 149 11.29 15.22 11.22
C GLN A 149 11.16 15.44 12.72
N THR A 150 11.99 14.75 13.49
CA THR A 150 12.08 14.86 14.95
C THR A 150 13.19 15.83 15.33
N CYS A 151 13.00 16.60 16.41
CA CYS A 151 13.96 17.60 16.87
C CYS A 151 14.51 17.33 18.28
N GLY A 152 14.22 16.17 18.87
CA GLY A 152 14.65 15.81 20.22
C GLY A 152 13.90 16.53 21.36
N LEU A 153 12.98 17.44 21.04
CA LEU A 153 12.11 18.10 22.02
C LEU A 153 10.78 17.34 22.16
N PHE A 154 10.50 16.86 23.37
CA PHE A 154 9.23 16.19 23.71
C PHE A 154 8.38 17.09 24.60
N THR A 155 7.10 16.72 24.79
CA THR A 155 6.15 17.49 25.61
C THR A 155 6.59 17.69 27.06
N HIS A 156 7.33 16.73 27.61
CA HIS A 156 7.86 16.75 28.98
C HIS A 156 9.25 17.40 29.09
N THR A 157 9.88 17.74 27.96
CA THR A 157 11.21 18.37 27.94
C THR A 157 11.04 19.89 27.99
N ILE A 158 10.95 20.43 29.20
CA ILE A 158 10.61 21.85 29.43
C ILE A 158 11.76 22.66 30.05
N PHE A 159 12.70 22.01 30.74
CA PHE A 159 13.88 22.64 31.33
C PHE A 159 15.16 22.14 30.66
N TYR A 160 16.10 23.06 30.42
CA TYR A 160 17.35 22.77 29.71
C TYR A 160 18.22 21.75 30.45
N LYS A 161 18.23 21.84 31.80
CA LYS A 161 18.97 20.92 32.67
C LYS A 161 18.41 19.49 32.68
N GLU A 162 17.15 19.33 32.30
CA GLU A 162 16.43 18.06 32.31
C GLU A 162 16.31 17.44 30.92
N TYR A 163 16.96 18.02 29.91
CA TYR A 163 17.00 17.45 28.58
C TYR A 163 17.51 15.99 28.63
N PRO A 164 16.90 15.02 27.92
CA PRO A 164 17.35 13.64 27.92
C PRO A 164 18.83 13.51 27.52
N GLY A 165 19.67 13.00 28.43
CA GLY A 165 21.13 12.93 28.23
C GLY A 165 21.91 14.19 28.67
N GLY A 166 21.20 15.20 29.19
CA GLY A 166 21.73 16.45 29.70
C GLY A 166 21.83 17.56 28.63
N PRO A 167 22.04 18.82 29.05
CA PRO A 167 21.99 19.96 28.13
C PRO A 167 23.03 19.90 27.00
N LYS A 168 24.19 19.29 27.25
CA LYS A 168 25.24 19.09 26.23
C LYS A 168 24.76 18.23 25.06
N GLU A 169 23.83 17.31 25.26
CA GLU A 169 23.29 16.48 24.17
C GLU A 169 22.38 17.29 23.25
N LEU A 170 21.60 18.24 23.79
CA LEU A 170 20.82 19.18 22.97
C LEU A 170 21.76 20.06 22.13
N ASP A 171 22.77 20.65 22.76
CA ASP A 171 23.76 21.49 22.06
C ASP A 171 24.49 20.70 20.98
N LYS A 172 24.92 19.46 21.28
CA LYS A 172 25.57 18.57 20.32
C LYS A 172 24.66 18.25 19.14
N SER A 173 23.37 18.01 19.38
CA SER A 173 22.38 17.77 18.31
C SER A 173 22.29 18.97 17.35
N ILE A 174 22.33 20.20 17.90
CA ILE A 174 22.29 21.47 17.15
C ILE A 174 23.62 21.75 16.43
N GLN A 175 24.75 21.55 17.11
CA GLN A 175 26.09 21.96 16.67
C GLN A 175 26.80 20.79 15.99
N GLY A 176 26.36 20.44 14.79
CA GLY A 176 26.97 19.38 13.99
C GLY A 176 26.47 17.97 14.29
N GLY A 177 25.40 17.82 15.08
CA GLY A 177 24.77 16.55 15.40
C GLY A 177 23.52 16.23 14.58
N GLU A 178 22.62 15.43 15.16
CA GLU A 178 21.46 14.85 14.48
C GLU A 178 20.54 15.92 13.85
N LEU A 179 20.21 16.98 14.59
CA LEU A 179 19.30 18.02 14.10
C LEU A 179 19.94 18.84 12.97
N PHE A 180 21.23 19.16 13.09
CA PHE A 180 21.99 19.79 12.00
C PHE A 180 22.01 18.92 10.74
N PHE A 181 22.40 17.65 10.86
CA PHE A 181 22.43 16.73 9.71
C PHE A 181 21.04 16.50 9.12
N THR A 182 19.98 16.54 9.93
CA THR A 182 18.62 16.47 9.43
C THR A 182 18.33 17.62 8.45
N VAL A 183 18.70 18.86 8.79
CA VAL A 183 18.51 20.01 7.89
C VAL A 183 19.41 19.91 6.65
N VAL A 184 20.66 19.48 6.80
CA VAL A 184 21.62 19.40 5.69
C VAL A 184 21.26 18.29 4.68
N LEU A 185 20.75 17.15 5.17
CA LEU A 185 20.49 15.97 4.34
C LEU A 185 19.07 15.93 3.78
N ASN A 186 18.14 16.74 4.28
CA ASN A 186 16.76 16.77 3.81
C ASN A 186 16.46 18.12 3.10
N PRO A 187 16.18 18.10 1.79
CA PRO A 187 15.81 19.31 1.04
C PRO A 187 14.58 20.01 1.60
N ILE A 188 13.69 19.26 2.26
CA ILE A 188 12.49 19.76 2.95
C ILE A 188 12.48 19.16 4.35
N SER A 189 12.37 20.02 5.36
CA SER A 189 12.27 19.63 6.75
C SER A 189 11.03 20.23 7.39
N VAL A 190 10.19 19.38 7.98
CA VAL A 190 9.03 19.77 8.78
C VAL A 190 9.28 19.34 10.21
N PHE A 191 9.41 20.29 11.13
CA PHE A 191 9.60 20.00 12.55
C PHE A 191 8.33 20.32 13.32
N MET A 192 8.10 19.57 14.39
CA MET A 192 7.02 19.84 15.34
C MET A 192 7.60 19.92 16.74
N THR A 193 7.08 20.88 17.49
CA THR A 193 7.31 21.17 18.91
C THR A 193 5.96 21.37 19.57
N HIS A 194 5.91 21.41 20.89
CA HIS A 194 4.67 21.57 21.64
C HIS A 194 4.68 22.88 22.43
N LEU A 195 3.51 23.38 22.83
CA LEU A 195 3.37 24.64 23.59
C LEU A 195 4.30 24.68 24.82
N SER A 196 4.42 23.56 25.52
CA SER A 196 5.31 23.43 26.69
C SER A 196 6.79 23.70 26.38
N ASN A 197 7.25 23.49 25.14
CA ASN A 197 8.63 23.81 24.74
C ASN A 197 8.87 25.32 24.56
N TYR A 198 7.82 26.15 24.59
CA TYR A 198 7.89 27.61 24.51
C TYR A 198 7.63 28.29 25.86
N GLY A 199 7.17 27.53 26.87
CA GLY A 199 7.15 27.94 28.26
C GLY A 199 8.50 27.69 28.96
N ASN A 200 8.59 28.04 30.24
CA ASN A 200 9.79 27.84 31.08
C ASN A 200 11.08 28.32 30.41
N ASP A 201 12.03 27.41 30.15
CA ASP A 201 13.34 27.71 29.54
C ASP A 201 13.27 27.96 28.02
N ARG A 202 12.08 27.89 27.42
CA ARG A 202 11.82 28.20 26.00
C ARG A 202 12.71 27.40 25.04
N LEU A 203 12.87 26.11 25.32
CA LEU A 203 13.77 25.22 24.58
C LEU A 203 13.52 25.18 23.08
N GLY A 204 12.27 25.33 22.64
CA GLY A 204 11.92 25.42 21.21
C GLY A 204 12.60 26.61 20.54
N LEU A 205 12.53 27.79 21.17
CA LEU A 205 13.15 29.01 20.66
C LEU A 205 14.68 28.89 20.67
N TYR A 206 15.25 28.44 21.80
CA TYR A 206 16.70 28.20 21.93
C TYR A 206 17.21 27.27 20.83
N THR A 207 16.54 26.14 20.63
CA THR A 207 16.99 25.10 19.69
C THR A 207 17.03 25.61 18.26
N PHE A 208 15.94 26.21 17.76
CA PHE A 208 15.85 26.58 16.35
C PHE A 208 16.62 27.86 16.00
N VAL A 209 16.76 28.81 16.93
CA VAL A 209 17.63 29.98 16.71
C VAL A 209 19.09 29.56 16.59
N ASN A 210 19.57 28.73 17.51
CA ASN A 210 20.94 28.24 17.47
C ASN A 210 21.19 27.34 16.26
N LEU A 211 20.22 26.49 15.88
CA LEU A 211 20.31 25.69 14.66
C LEU A 211 20.41 26.56 13.41
N ALA A 212 19.55 27.56 13.25
CA ALA A 212 19.57 28.45 12.09
C ALA A 212 20.91 29.21 11.99
N ASN A 213 21.42 29.69 13.13
CA ASN A 213 22.73 30.35 13.19
C ASN A 213 23.88 29.40 12.84
N PHE A 214 23.85 28.17 13.37
CA PHE A 214 24.89 27.18 13.09
C PHE A 214 24.88 26.77 11.61
N VAL A 215 23.70 26.48 11.03
CA VAL A 215 23.56 26.17 9.60
C VAL A 215 24.07 27.31 8.74
N HIS A 216 23.71 28.56 9.05
CA HIS A 216 24.18 29.74 8.31
C HIS A 216 25.70 29.95 8.42
N THR A 217 26.29 29.65 9.58
CA THR A 217 27.73 29.86 9.82
C THR A 217 28.59 28.80 9.12
N TRP A 218 28.13 27.55 9.11
CA TRP A 218 28.93 26.40 8.69
C TRP A 218 28.54 25.83 7.32
N THR A 219 27.51 26.39 6.67
CA THR A 219 27.05 25.95 5.35
C THR A 219 26.69 27.14 4.48
N ASN A 220 26.63 26.92 3.17
CA ASN A 220 26.12 27.90 2.20
C ASN A 220 24.61 27.70 1.90
N LEU A 221 23.88 26.95 2.76
CA LEU A 221 22.48 26.67 2.54
C LEU A 221 21.64 27.93 2.75
N LYS A 222 20.74 28.19 1.79
CA LYS A 222 19.74 29.24 1.90
C LYS A 222 18.43 28.62 2.33
N LEU A 223 18.03 28.89 3.57
CA LEU A 223 16.78 28.37 4.12
C LEU A 223 15.61 29.29 3.77
N GLN A 224 14.48 28.68 3.42
CA GLN A 224 13.24 29.38 3.10
C GLN A 224 12.06 28.61 3.71
N THR A 225 11.09 29.35 4.23
CA THR A 225 9.81 28.81 4.67
C THR A 225 8.76 29.02 3.57
N LEU A 226 7.99 27.98 3.28
CA LEU A 226 6.83 28.03 2.38
C LEU A 226 5.56 27.70 3.17
N PRO A 227 4.40 28.30 2.82
CA PRO A 227 3.11 27.87 3.35
C PRO A 227 2.90 26.36 3.14
N PRO A 228 2.23 25.65 4.07
CA PRO A 228 2.15 24.18 4.04
C PRO A 228 1.71 23.58 2.70
N VAL A 229 0.72 24.19 2.02
CA VAL A 229 0.25 23.75 0.71
C VAL A 229 1.33 23.89 -0.37
N GLN A 230 2.03 25.02 -0.40
CA GLN A 230 3.12 25.27 -1.34
C GLN A 230 4.32 24.36 -1.05
N LEU A 231 4.64 24.15 0.23
CA LEU A 231 5.70 23.23 0.65
C LEU A 231 5.41 21.80 0.17
N ALA A 232 4.14 21.36 0.28
CA ALA A 232 3.76 20.03 -0.18
C ALA A 232 3.85 19.88 -1.69
N HIS A 233 3.42 20.88 -2.46
CA HIS A 233 3.63 20.88 -3.91
C HIS A 233 5.12 20.81 -4.26
N LYS A 234 5.96 21.57 -3.55
CA LYS A 234 7.41 21.52 -3.77
C LYS A 234 8.01 20.16 -3.43
N TYR A 235 7.53 19.51 -2.36
CA TYR A 235 7.96 18.17 -2.00
C TYR A 235 7.69 17.15 -3.11
N PHE A 236 6.47 17.11 -3.62
CA PHE A 236 6.09 16.15 -4.66
C PHE A 236 6.54 16.56 -6.08
N GLU A 237 7.08 17.77 -6.25
CA GLU A 237 7.87 18.15 -7.42
C GLU A 237 9.27 17.54 -7.36
N LEU A 238 9.91 17.56 -6.18
CA LEU A 238 11.23 16.95 -5.95
C LEU A 238 11.18 15.42 -5.91
N PHE A 239 10.09 14.85 -5.39
CA PHE A 239 9.92 13.40 -5.19
C PHE A 239 8.61 12.89 -5.80
N PRO A 240 8.46 12.93 -7.14
CA PRO A 240 7.21 12.54 -7.82
C PRO A 240 6.85 11.07 -7.59
N GLU A 241 7.83 10.19 -7.43
CA GLU A 241 7.67 8.75 -7.17
C GLU A 241 7.08 8.44 -5.79
N GLN A 242 7.11 9.40 -4.87
CA GLN A 242 6.57 9.25 -3.51
C GLN A 242 5.11 9.69 -3.42
N LYS A 243 4.49 10.18 -4.49
CA LYS A 243 3.05 10.47 -4.51
C LYS A 243 2.23 9.22 -4.23
N ASP A 244 2.64 8.11 -4.82
CA ASP A 244 1.95 6.84 -4.64
C ASP A 244 2.29 6.25 -3.27
N PRO A 245 1.29 5.92 -2.45
CA PRO A 245 1.55 5.29 -1.17
C PRO A 245 2.18 3.92 -1.38
N LEU A 246 2.80 3.41 -0.33
CA LEU A 246 3.19 2.01 -0.17
C LEU A 246 2.75 1.59 1.23
N TRP A 247 1.67 0.84 1.29
CA TRP A 247 1.06 0.38 2.53
C TRP A 247 1.92 -0.69 3.20
N GLN A 248 2.44 -0.38 4.39
CA GLN A 248 3.10 -1.37 5.25
C GLN A 248 2.07 -2.15 6.06
N ASN A 249 2.48 -3.30 6.57
CA ASN A 249 1.72 -4.01 7.59
C ASN A 249 1.68 -3.21 8.91
N PRO A 250 0.50 -2.72 9.35
CA PRO A 250 0.41 -1.96 10.60
C PRO A 250 0.81 -2.78 11.84
N CYS A 251 0.78 -4.11 11.77
CA CYS A 251 1.08 -4.98 12.91
C CYS A 251 2.57 -5.28 13.11
N ASP A 252 3.42 -4.97 12.13
CA ASP A 252 4.86 -5.17 12.26
C ASP A 252 5.52 -4.07 13.10
N ASP A 253 4.82 -2.96 13.39
CA ASP A 253 5.29 -1.87 14.25
C ASP A 253 4.36 -1.70 15.47
N LYS A 254 4.93 -1.75 16.68
CA LYS A 254 4.18 -1.58 17.94
C LYS A 254 3.46 -0.22 17.97
N ARG A 255 4.13 0.85 17.55
CA ARG A 255 3.56 2.20 17.56
C ARG A 255 2.37 2.28 16.62
N HIS A 256 2.47 1.70 15.43
CA HIS A 256 1.39 1.68 14.46
C HIS A 256 0.17 0.92 14.99
N ARG A 257 0.37 -0.22 15.66
CA ARG A 257 -0.72 -0.94 16.34
C ARG A 257 -1.40 -0.08 17.41
N ASP A 258 -0.62 0.61 18.24
CA ASP A 258 -1.13 1.41 19.36
C ASP A 258 -1.98 2.60 18.90
N ILE A 259 -1.75 3.11 17.68
CA ILE A 259 -2.50 4.26 17.10
C ILE A 259 -3.45 3.86 15.96
N TRP A 260 -3.68 2.56 15.79
CA TRP A 260 -4.67 2.01 14.86
C TRP A 260 -6.00 1.75 15.60
N SER A 261 -7.10 1.69 14.86
CA SER A 261 -8.40 1.41 15.49
C SER A 261 -8.40 0.01 16.11
N LYS A 262 -8.92 -0.11 17.35
CA LYS A 262 -9.01 -1.38 18.08
C LYS A 262 -9.90 -2.42 17.41
N GLU A 263 -10.76 -1.99 16.49
CA GLU A 263 -11.63 -2.88 15.69
C GLU A 263 -10.87 -3.57 14.56
N LYS A 264 -9.64 -3.16 14.28
CA LYS A 264 -8.84 -3.67 13.17
C LYS A 264 -7.79 -4.64 13.69
N THR A 265 -7.61 -5.73 12.96
CA THR A 265 -6.57 -6.74 13.20
C THR A 265 -5.93 -7.15 11.89
N CYS A 266 -4.62 -7.42 11.91
CA CYS A 266 -3.93 -7.97 10.75
C CYS A 266 -4.25 -9.44 10.49
N ASP A 267 -4.97 -10.09 11.41
CA ASP A 267 -5.52 -11.44 11.16
C ASP A 267 -6.56 -11.45 10.03
N ARG A 268 -7.07 -10.27 9.62
CA ARG A 268 -7.92 -10.08 8.43
C ARG A 268 -7.15 -10.01 7.12
N LEU A 269 -5.82 -9.97 7.13
CA LEU A 269 -5.02 -9.95 5.90
C LEU A 269 -4.80 -11.38 5.39
N PRO A 270 -4.75 -11.60 4.06
CA PRO A 270 -4.53 -12.94 3.51
C PRO A 270 -3.14 -13.46 3.84
N LYS A 271 -3.08 -14.74 4.22
CA LYS A 271 -1.84 -15.49 4.47
C LYS A 271 -1.19 -15.99 3.19
N PHE A 272 -1.92 -16.01 2.08
CA PHE A 272 -1.35 -16.33 0.78
C PHE A 272 -2.11 -15.69 -0.39
N LEU A 273 -1.45 -15.58 -1.53
CA LEU A 273 -1.99 -15.02 -2.78
C LEU A 273 -1.88 -16.04 -3.91
N VAL A 274 -2.95 -16.22 -4.68
CA VAL A 274 -2.88 -16.87 -6.00
C VAL A 274 -2.76 -15.78 -7.06
N VAL A 275 -1.57 -15.62 -7.62
CA VAL A 275 -1.21 -14.42 -8.39
C VAL A 275 -1.49 -14.54 -9.90
N GLY A 276 -1.76 -15.74 -10.40
CA GLY A 276 -2.06 -15.98 -11.80
C GLY A 276 -1.09 -16.95 -12.48
N PRO A 277 -0.73 -16.72 -13.76
CA PRO A 277 -1.34 -15.74 -14.68
C PRO A 277 -2.79 -16.09 -15.07
N GLN A 278 -3.40 -15.21 -15.87
CA GLN A 278 -4.73 -15.48 -16.43
C GLN A 278 -4.70 -16.69 -17.37
N LYS A 279 -5.82 -17.42 -17.40
CA LYS A 279 -6.10 -18.56 -18.30
C LYS A 279 -5.32 -19.84 -18.01
N THR A 280 -4.74 -19.97 -16.82
CA THR A 280 -3.97 -21.16 -16.41
C THR A 280 -4.71 -22.11 -15.47
N GLY A 281 -5.97 -21.81 -15.12
CA GLY A 281 -6.76 -22.63 -14.18
C GLY A 281 -6.95 -22.03 -12.80
N THR A 282 -6.62 -20.75 -12.61
CA THR A 282 -6.74 -20.04 -11.31
C THR A 282 -8.12 -20.10 -10.66
N THR A 283 -9.21 -20.06 -11.43
CA THR A 283 -10.57 -20.23 -10.89
C THR A 283 -10.84 -21.67 -10.45
N ALA A 284 -10.24 -22.68 -11.10
CA ALA A 284 -10.36 -24.07 -10.66
C ALA A 284 -9.66 -24.26 -9.32
N LEU A 285 -8.40 -23.81 -9.22
CA LEU A 285 -7.66 -23.82 -7.96
C LEU A 285 -8.40 -23.09 -6.85
N TYR A 286 -8.93 -21.89 -7.14
CA TYR A 286 -9.76 -21.14 -6.20
C TYR A 286 -10.94 -21.95 -5.67
N LEU A 287 -11.68 -22.64 -6.54
CA LEU A 287 -12.83 -23.45 -6.11
C LEU A 287 -12.40 -24.65 -5.28
N PHE A 288 -11.28 -25.30 -5.60
CA PHE A 288 -10.76 -26.41 -4.81
C PHE A 288 -10.25 -25.94 -3.44
N LEU A 289 -9.59 -24.78 -3.37
CA LEU A 289 -9.12 -24.21 -2.10
C LEU A 289 -10.27 -23.96 -1.12
N ILE A 290 -11.37 -23.36 -1.57
CA ILE A 290 -12.53 -23.06 -0.70
C ILE A 290 -13.34 -24.30 -0.29
N MET A 291 -13.01 -25.49 -0.79
CA MET A 291 -13.57 -26.75 -0.28
C MET A 291 -12.96 -27.13 1.07
N HIS A 292 -11.75 -26.65 1.37
CA HIS A 292 -11.07 -26.92 2.63
C HIS A 292 -11.68 -26.08 3.76
N PRO A 293 -12.10 -26.68 4.89
CA PRO A 293 -12.82 -25.97 5.94
C PRO A 293 -12.02 -24.80 6.57
N SER A 294 -10.70 -24.96 6.69
CA SER A 294 -9.80 -23.92 7.23
C SER A 294 -9.30 -22.91 6.20
N ILE A 295 -9.67 -22.99 4.92
CA ILE A 295 -9.21 -22.03 3.90
C ILE A 295 -10.38 -21.16 3.48
N ILE A 296 -10.25 -19.86 3.72
CA ILE A 296 -11.34 -18.90 3.53
C ILE A 296 -10.91 -17.86 2.50
N SER A 297 -11.75 -17.67 1.48
CA SER A 297 -11.52 -16.67 0.44
C SER A 297 -12.08 -15.31 0.83
N ASN A 298 -11.63 -14.27 0.14
CA ASN A 298 -12.30 -12.98 0.07
C ASN A 298 -13.78 -13.08 -0.38
N SER A 299 -14.59 -12.14 0.08
CA SER A 299 -15.92 -11.83 -0.43
C SER A 299 -15.86 -11.42 -1.91
N PRO A 300 -16.88 -11.77 -2.72
CA PRO A 300 -16.89 -11.43 -4.13
C PRO A 300 -17.09 -9.93 -4.37
N SER A 301 -16.40 -9.41 -5.37
CA SER A 301 -16.59 -8.05 -5.89
C SER A 301 -17.66 -8.04 -6.98
N PRO A 302 -18.58 -7.07 -7.00
CA PRO A 302 -19.56 -6.94 -8.09
C PRO A 302 -18.92 -6.59 -9.45
N LYS A 303 -17.68 -6.07 -9.45
CA LYS A 303 -16.96 -5.68 -10.68
C LYS A 303 -15.95 -6.72 -11.15
N THR A 304 -15.32 -7.41 -10.21
CA THR A 304 -14.17 -8.30 -10.47
C THR A 304 -14.43 -9.73 -10.00
N PHE A 305 -15.68 -10.03 -9.62
CA PHE A 305 -16.15 -11.34 -9.21
C PHE A 305 -15.30 -11.92 -8.07
N GLU A 306 -14.68 -13.07 -8.29
CA GLU A 306 -13.84 -13.73 -7.31
C GLU A 306 -12.47 -13.05 -7.08
N GLU A 307 -12.11 -11.98 -7.81
CA GLU A 307 -10.82 -11.28 -7.67
C GLU A 307 -10.96 -9.92 -6.96
N VAL A 308 -10.02 -9.59 -6.06
CA VAL A 308 -9.99 -8.27 -5.39
C VAL A 308 -9.25 -7.22 -6.23
N GLN A 309 -8.17 -7.63 -6.89
CA GLN A 309 -7.32 -6.77 -7.74
C GLN A 309 -6.84 -5.50 -7.03
N PHE A 310 -6.35 -5.65 -5.79
CA PHE A 310 -5.83 -4.57 -4.96
C PHE A 310 -4.44 -4.11 -5.41
N PHE A 311 -3.47 -5.02 -5.55
CA PHE A 311 -2.05 -4.66 -5.71
C PHE A 311 -1.64 -4.17 -7.12
N ASN A 312 -2.45 -4.40 -8.15
CA ASN A 312 -2.05 -4.20 -9.56
C ASN A 312 -2.62 -2.94 -10.24
N ARG A 313 -3.61 -2.26 -9.64
CA ARG A 313 -4.38 -1.18 -10.30
C ARG A 313 -4.79 -0.08 -9.31
N ASN A 314 -5.73 0.74 -9.74
CA ASN A 314 -6.28 1.89 -9.01
C ASN A 314 -6.89 1.55 -7.65
N ASN A 315 -7.30 0.29 -7.42
CA ASN A 315 -7.84 -0.13 -6.12
C ASN A 315 -6.84 0.04 -4.98
N TYR A 316 -5.54 0.00 -5.26
CA TYR A 316 -4.49 0.18 -4.25
C TYR A 316 -4.61 1.51 -3.50
N HIS A 317 -4.99 2.59 -4.20
CA HIS A 317 -5.12 3.93 -3.61
C HIS A 317 -6.33 4.07 -2.68
N ARG A 318 -7.23 3.08 -2.65
CA ARG A 318 -8.37 3.05 -1.71
C ARG A 318 -7.95 2.74 -0.28
N GLY A 319 -6.72 2.28 -0.07
CA GLY A 319 -6.14 2.06 1.26
C GLY A 319 -6.36 0.64 1.80
N ILE A 320 -5.73 0.37 2.94
CA ILE A 320 -5.71 -0.95 3.59
C ILE A 320 -7.12 -1.34 4.06
N ASP A 321 -7.90 -0.39 4.58
CA ASP A 321 -9.26 -0.63 5.06
C ASP A 321 -10.15 -1.24 3.96
N TRP A 322 -10.12 -0.62 2.77
CA TRP A 322 -10.85 -1.12 1.61
C TRP A 322 -10.47 -2.55 1.24
N TYR A 323 -9.19 -2.92 1.42
CA TYR A 323 -8.72 -4.27 1.15
C TYR A 323 -9.17 -5.25 2.23
N MET A 324 -9.06 -4.87 3.51
CA MET A 324 -9.48 -5.69 4.65
C MET A 324 -10.98 -5.98 4.64
N ASP A 325 -11.81 -5.07 4.13
CA ASP A 325 -13.27 -5.23 4.01
C ASP A 325 -13.68 -6.40 3.10
N PHE A 326 -12.77 -6.90 2.25
CA PHE A 326 -13.01 -8.11 1.48
C PHE A 326 -12.90 -9.38 2.31
N PHE A 327 -12.26 -9.34 3.47
CA PHE A 327 -12.00 -10.52 4.28
C PHE A 327 -12.89 -10.53 5.53
N PRO A 328 -13.43 -11.69 5.91
CA PRO A 328 -14.23 -11.82 7.11
C PRO A 328 -13.38 -11.49 8.34
N THR A 329 -14.03 -11.02 9.40
CA THR A 329 -13.39 -10.89 10.71
C THR A 329 -13.12 -12.30 11.26
N PRO A 330 -11.87 -12.65 11.59
CA PRO A 330 -11.53 -13.97 12.12
C PRO A 330 -12.32 -14.22 13.40
N SER A 331 -12.79 -15.45 13.57
CA SER A 331 -13.31 -15.89 14.86
C SER A 331 -12.15 -16.00 15.87
N ASN A 332 -12.43 -15.89 17.17
CA ASN A 332 -11.42 -16.03 18.24
C ASN A 332 -10.76 -17.43 18.30
N VAL A 333 -11.14 -18.37 17.42
CA VAL A 333 -10.64 -19.74 17.34
C VAL A 333 -9.82 -19.88 16.04
N THR A 334 -8.56 -19.42 16.04
CA THR A 334 -7.83 -19.18 14.79
C THR A 334 -7.10 -20.40 14.23
N THR A 335 -7.72 -21.10 13.28
CA THR A 335 -7.03 -21.95 12.27
C THR A 335 -7.22 -21.45 10.83
N ASP A 336 -7.93 -20.33 10.63
CA ASP A 336 -8.32 -19.87 9.30
C ASP A 336 -7.12 -19.35 8.46
N PHE A 337 -7.06 -19.80 7.22
CA PHE A 337 -6.13 -19.36 6.18
C PHE A 337 -6.87 -18.51 5.16
N LEU A 338 -6.81 -17.19 5.38
CA LEU A 338 -7.35 -16.21 4.43
C LEU A 338 -6.51 -16.16 3.16
N PHE A 339 -7.16 -16.08 2.00
CA PHE A 339 -6.47 -15.88 0.73
C PHE A 339 -7.31 -15.07 -0.25
N GLU A 340 -6.61 -14.50 -1.24
CA GLU A 340 -7.26 -14.01 -2.45
C GLU A 340 -6.60 -14.61 -3.69
N LYS A 341 -7.35 -14.57 -4.80
CA LYS A 341 -6.86 -14.90 -6.12
C LYS A 341 -7.11 -13.74 -7.05
N SER A 342 -6.06 -13.22 -7.67
CA SER A 342 -6.12 -12.11 -8.63
C SER A 342 -5.10 -12.35 -9.74
N ALA A 343 -5.55 -12.92 -10.86
CA ALA A 343 -4.65 -13.43 -11.91
C ALA A 343 -3.85 -12.34 -12.65
N ASN A 344 -4.23 -11.07 -12.46
CA ASN A 344 -3.52 -9.92 -12.98
C ASN A 344 -2.30 -9.52 -12.14
N TYR A 345 -2.07 -10.13 -10.97
CA TYR A 345 -0.91 -9.84 -10.14
C TYR A 345 0.39 -10.35 -10.76
N PHE A 346 0.34 -11.54 -11.39
CA PHE A 346 1.52 -12.22 -11.91
C PHE A 346 2.40 -11.34 -12.82
N HIS A 347 1.78 -10.69 -13.82
CA HIS A 347 2.50 -9.87 -14.80
C HIS A 347 2.65 -8.40 -14.38
N SER A 348 2.00 -7.97 -13.29
CA SER A 348 2.06 -6.60 -12.79
C SER A 348 3.47 -6.24 -12.32
N GLU A 349 3.94 -5.04 -12.65
CA GLU A 349 5.25 -4.56 -12.21
C GLU A 349 5.24 -4.13 -10.74
N GLU A 350 4.15 -3.51 -10.30
CA GLU A 350 4.02 -2.94 -8.95
C GLU A 350 3.54 -3.94 -7.90
N ALA A 351 2.82 -5.00 -8.32
CA ALA A 351 2.15 -5.89 -7.38
C ALA A 351 3.11 -6.62 -6.42
N PRO A 352 4.28 -7.16 -6.85
CA PRO A 352 5.21 -7.82 -5.94
C PRO A 352 5.68 -6.90 -4.80
N LYS A 353 6.11 -5.68 -5.13
CA LYS A 353 6.58 -4.67 -4.17
C LYS A 353 5.49 -4.29 -3.18
N ARG A 354 4.28 -4.02 -3.69
CA ARG A 354 3.13 -3.61 -2.88
C ARG A 354 2.64 -4.74 -1.97
N ALA A 355 2.63 -5.98 -2.46
CA ALA A 355 2.26 -7.15 -1.67
C ALA A 355 3.30 -7.42 -0.57
N ALA A 356 4.59 -7.41 -0.89
CA ALA A 356 5.65 -7.64 0.09
C ALA A 356 5.68 -6.55 1.17
N SER A 357 5.29 -5.33 0.85
CA SER A 357 5.17 -4.26 1.84
C SER A 357 4.04 -4.49 2.86
N LEU A 358 2.87 -4.95 2.40
CA LEU A 358 1.69 -5.10 3.26
C LEU A 358 1.61 -6.48 3.94
N ILE A 359 2.01 -7.53 3.24
CA ILE A 359 1.93 -8.93 3.67
C ILE A 359 3.25 -9.67 3.37
N PRO A 360 4.38 -9.25 3.98
CA PRO A 360 5.71 -9.81 3.69
C PRO A 360 5.81 -11.32 3.92
N LYS A 361 5.00 -11.85 4.84
CA LYS A 361 4.99 -13.27 5.24
C LYS A 361 4.04 -14.13 4.38
N ALA A 362 3.33 -13.53 3.43
CA ALA A 362 2.37 -14.27 2.62
C ALA A 362 3.05 -15.29 1.70
N LYS A 363 2.44 -16.45 1.53
CA LYS A 363 2.84 -17.42 0.51
C LYS A 363 2.27 -17.01 -0.86
N ILE A 364 2.99 -17.29 -1.93
CA ILE A 364 2.65 -16.93 -3.30
C ILE A 364 2.47 -18.21 -4.10
N ILE A 365 1.32 -18.35 -4.76
CA ILE A 365 1.00 -19.49 -5.62
C ILE A 365 0.78 -18.99 -7.05
N THR A 366 1.47 -19.60 -8.01
CA THR A 366 1.30 -19.35 -9.45
C THR A 366 1.07 -20.67 -10.19
N ILE A 367 0.32 -20.64 -11.29
CA ILE A 367 -0.01 -21.84 -12.09
C ILE A 367 0.46 -21.64 -13.53
N LEU A 368 1.28 -22.53 -14.07
CA LEU A 368 1.81 -22.41 -15.42
C LEU A 368 1.26 -23.50 -16.34
N ILE A 369 0.82 -23.11 -17.54
CA ILE A 369 0.52 -24.02 -18.67
C ILE A 369 1.37 -23.60 -19.88
N ASP A 370 1.35 -24.38 -20.96
CA ASP A 370 1.98 -23.98 -22.23
C ASP A 370 1.63 -22.53 -22.59
N PRO A 371 2.63 -21.63 -22.73
CA PRO A 371 2.39 -20.21 -22.97
C PRO A 371 1.66 -19.94 -24.30
N SER A 372 1.76 -20.86 -25.27
CA SER A 372 1.02 -20.83 -26.54
C SER A 372 -0.47 -21.07 -26.31
N ASP A 373 -0.82 -22.11 -25.56
CA ASP A 373 -2.21 -22.44 -25.23
C ASP A 373 -2.82 -21.37 -24.30
N ARG A 374 -2.02 -20.81 -23.39
CA ARG A 374 -2.41 -19.66 -22.54
C ARG A 374 -2.75 -18.44 -23.38
N ALA A 375 -1.91 -18.10 -24.36
CA ALA A 375 -2.14 -16.98 -25.28
C ALA A 375 -3.41 -17.19 -26.12
N TYR A 376 -3.60 -18.40 -26.66
CA TYR A 376 -4.79 -18.74 -27.44
C TYR A 376 -6.07 -18.71 -26.59
N SER A 377 -6.02 -19.25 -25.38
CA SER A 377 -7.14 -19.19 -24.43
C SER A 377 -7.51 -17.75 -24.06
N TRP A 378 -6.53 -16.84 -24.01
CA TRP A 378 -6.77 -15.42 -23.79
C TRP A 378 -7.44 -14.77 -24.99
N TYR A 379 -6.97 -15.03 -26.21
CA TYR A 379 -7.61 -14.55 -27.44
C TYR A 379 -9.08 -15.01 -27.53
N GLN A 380 -9.34 -16.29 -27.28
CA GLN A 380 -10.71 -16.83 -27.28
C GLN A 380 -11.57 -16.25 -26.15
N HIS A 381 -10.94 -15.90 -25.02
CA HIS A 381 -11.62 -15.17 -23.95
C HIS A 381 -12.02 -13.76 -24.37
N GLN A 382 -11.17 -13.05 -25.10
CA GLN A 382 -11.50 -11.72 -25.63
C GLN A 382 -12.61 -11.80 -26.68
N ARG A 383 -12.57 -12.77 -27.59
CA ARG A 383 -13.66 -13.03 -28.55
C ARG A 383 -15.01 -13.27 -27.87
N SER A 384 -15.04 -14.06 -26.80
CA SER A 384 -16.29 -14.34 -26.07
C SER A 384 -16.86 -13.14 -25.32
N HIS A 385 -16.05 -12.09 -25.12
CA HIS A 385 -16.46 -10.81 -24.53
C HIS A 385 -16.62 -9.73 -25.60
N GLU A 386 -16.74 -10.13 -26.87
CA GLU A 386 -17.00 -9.25 -28.00
C GLU A 386 -15.96 -8.13 -28.16
N ASP A 387 -14.71 -8.40 -27.77
CA ASP A 387 -13.59 -7.48 -27.98
C ASP A 387 -13.44 -7.20 -29.50
N PRO A 388 -13.55 -5.93 -29.94
CA PRO A 388 -13.59 -5.61 -31.36
C PRO A 388 -12.36 -6.08 -32.13
N ALA A 389 -11.17 -5.99 -31.53
CA ALA A 389 -9.94 -6.44 -32.17
C ALA A 389 -9.91 -7.96 -32.28
N ALA A 390 -10.37 -8.68 -31.25
CA ALA A 390 -10.39 -10.14 -31.27
C ALA A 390 -11.41 -10.72 -32.27
N LEU A 391 -12.51 -10.01 -32.52
CA LEU A 391 -13.50 -10.38 -33.54
C LEU A 391 -13.03 -10.06 -34.97
N LYS A 392 -12.34 -8.93 -35.15
CA LYS A 392 -11.88 -8.43 -36.44
C LYS A 392 -10.66 -9.19 -36.99
N PHE A 393 -9.72 -9.56 -36.13
CA PHE A 393 -8.46 -10.18 -36.53
C PHE A 393 -8.39 -11.65 -36.12
N SER A 394 -7.85 -12.49 -37.01
CA SER A 394 -7.52 -13.89 -36.70
C SER A 394 -6.44 -13.99 -35.63
N PHE A 395 -6.34 -15.14 -34.96
CA PHE A 395 -5.31 -15.33 -33.94
C PHE A 395 -3.89 -15.20 -34.53
N TYR A 396 -3.67 -15.73 -35.74
CA TYR A 396 -2.40 -15.59 -36.43
C TYR A 396 -2.01 -14.13 -36.66
N GLN A 397 -2.94 -13.30 -37.17
CA GLN A 397 -2.71 -11.86 -37.35
C GLN A 397 -2.41 -11.13 -36.04
N VAL A 398 -3.01 -11.57 -34.93
CA VAL A 398 -2.73 -11.02 -33.60
C VAL A 398 -1.31 -11.34 -33.17
N ILE A 399 -0.89 -12.60 -33.22
CA ILE A 399 0.41 -13.01 -32.69
C ILE A 399 1.59 -12.55 -33.57
N THR A 400 1.38 -12.40 -34.88
CA THR A 400 2.40 -11.93 -35.84
C THR A 400 2.36 -10.41 -36.09
N ALA A 401 1.53 -9.67 -35.34
CA ALA A 401 1.38 -8.23 -35.51
C ALA A 401 2.74 -7.51 -35.39
N GLY A 402 3.14 -6.82 -36.45
CA GLY A 402 4.39 -6.07 -36.50
C GLY A 402 4.28 -4.65 -35.89
N PRO A 403 5.40 -3.90 -35.83
CA PRO A 403 5.42 -2.55 -35.26
C PRO A 403 4.51 -1.54 -35.98
N ARG A 404 4.20 -1.77 -37.27
CA ARG A 404 3.31 -0.91 -38.07
C ARG A 404 1.83 -1.31 -38.00
N ALA A 405 1.50 -2.40 -37.30
CA ALA A 405 0.11 -2.85 -37.14
C ALA A 405 -0.75 -1.85 -36.35
N PRO A 406 -2.08 -1.85 -36.50
CA PRO A 406 -2.98 -0.98 -35.73
C PRO A 406 -2.77 -1.09 -34.22
N SER A 407 -2.97 0.01 -33.49
CA SER A 407 -2.75 0.07 -32.03
C SER A 407 -3.60 -0.94 -31.26
N GLU A 408 -4.87 -1.12 -31.65
CA GLU A 408 -5.81 -2.10 -31.10
C GLU A 408 -5.29 -3.55 -31.23
N LEU A 409 -4.70 -3.88 -32.39
CA LEU A 409 -4.14 -5.20 -32.68
C LEU A 409 -2.89 -5.45 -31.84
N ARG A 410 -1.97 -4.48 -31.76
CA ARG A 410 -0.76 -4.57 -30.92
C ARG A 410 -1.10 -4.65 -29.44
N ALA A 411 -2.13 -3.95 -28.98
CA ALA A 411 -2.60 -4.02 -27.59
C ALA A 411 -3.12 -5.42 -27.26
N LEU A 412 -3.89 -6.04 -28.17
CA LEU A 412 -4.36 -7.42 -28.00
C LEU A 412 -3.20 -8.41 -28.03
N GLN A 413 -2.27 -8.30 -28.99
CA GLN A 413 -1.05 -9.11 -29.07
C GLN A 413 -0.27 -9.05 -27.76
N LYS A 414 0.01 -7.86 -27.23
CA LYS A 414 0.75 -7.69 -25.97
C LYS A 414 0.06 -8.42 -24.81
N ARG A 415 -1.27 -8.37 -24.72
CA ARG A 415 -2.04 -9.07 -23.68
C ARG A 415 -2.05 -10.60 -23.86
N CYS A 416 -1.99 -11.07 -25.11
CA CYS A 416 -1.84 -12.50 -25.44
C CYS A 416 -0.44 -13.02 -25.11
N LEU A 417 0.62 -12.29 -25.50
CA LEU A 417 1.99 -12.81 -25.46
C LEU A 417 2.73 -12.48 -24.16
N ALA A 418 2.74 -11.22 -23.72
CA ALA A 418 3.62 -10.78 -22.65
C ALA A 418 3.43 -11.54 -21.31
N PRO A 419 2.20 -11.84 -20.85
CA PRO A 419 2.03 -12.60 -19.62
C PRO A 419 2.49 -14.08 -19.71
N GLY A 420 2.87 -14.56 -20.91
CA GLY A 420 3.53 -15.84 -21.14
C GLY A 420 5.04 -15.83 -20.87
N TRP A 421 5.65 -14.67 -20.60
CA TRP A 421 7.07 -14.54 -20.24
C TRP A 421 7.31 -14.94 -18.77
N TYR A 422 7.07 -16.22 -18.47
CA TYR A 422 6.97 -16.70 -17.10
C TYR A 422 8.23 -16.46 -16.27
N ALA A 423 9.42 -16.71 -16.81
CA ALA A 423 10.69 -16.49 -16.12
C ALA A 423 10.81 -15.03 -15.63
N THR A 424 10.62 -14.07 -16.53
CA THR A 424 10.68 -12.63 -16.24
C THR A 424 9.73 -12.22 -15.12
N HIS A 425 8.51 -12.73 -15.14
CA HIS A 425 7.52 -12.41 -14.11
C HIS A 425 7.85 -13.06 -12.77
N ILE A 426 8.28 -14.32 -12.77
CA ILE A 426 8.68 -15.04 -11.54
C ILE A 426 9.88 -14.37 -10.89
N GLU A 427 10.90 -13.97 -11.65
CA GLU A 427 12.07 -13.25 -11.12
C GLU A 427 11.69 -11.94 -10.44
N ARG A 428 10.70 -11.21 -10.98
CA ARG A 428 10.17 -10.01 -10.32
C ARG A 428 9.53 -10.33 -8.97
N TRP A 429 8.79 -11.43 -8.85
CA TRP A 429 8.26 -11.88 -7.56
C TRP A 429 9.38 -12.29 -6.60
N LEU A 430 10.40 -12.99 -7.10
CA LEU A 430 11.57 -13.43 -6.32
C LEU A 430 12.47 -12.28 -5.83
N THR A 431 12.34 -11.09 -6.40
CA THR A 431 13.01 -9.87 -5.89
C THR A 431 12.50 -9.48 -4.50
N TYR A 432 11.25 -9.83 -4.18
CA TYR A 432 10.57 -9.41 -2.94
C TYR A 432 10.16 -10.57 -2.03
N PHE A 433 9.91 -11.75 -2.61
CA PHE A 433 9.55 -12.96 -1.87
C PHE A 433 10.65 -14.01 -2.02
N PRO A 434 11.14 -14.60 -0.93
CA PRO A 434 12.14 -15.64 -1.01
C PRO A 434 11.56 -16.90 -1.68
N PRO A 435 12.41 -17.76 -2.30
CA PRO A 435 11.96 -18.95 -3.01
C PRO A 435 11.03 -19.87 -2.22
N TYR A 436 11.23 -20.03 -0.91
CA TYR A 436 10.39 -20.90 -0.07
C TYR A 436 8.97 -20.36 0.15
N GLN A 437 8.70 -19.09 -0.17
CA GLN A 437 7.36 -18.49 -0.18
C GLN A 437 6.67 -18.63 -1.54
N LEU A 438 7.29 -19.26 -2.55
CA LEU A 438 6.71 -19.39 -3.89
C LEU A 438 6.44 -20.87 -4.24
N LEU A 439 5.19 -21.17 -4.61
CA LEU A 439 4.79 -22.44 -5.21
C LEU A 439 4.41 -22.25 -6.67
N ILE A 440 4.99 -23.08 -7.54
CA ILE A 440 4.74 -23.08 -8.98
C ILE A 440 4.01 -24.38 -9.34
N ILE A 441 2.73 -24.28 -9.67
CA ILE A 441 1.87 -25.41 -10.02
C ILE A 441 1.95 -25.70 -11.52
N ASP A 442 2.09 -26.97 -11.89
CA ASP A 442 1.84 -27.44 -13.25
C ASP A 442 0.32 -27.43 -13.53
N GLY A 443 -0.13 -26.49 -14.35
CA GLY A 443 -1.54 -26.36 -14.70
C GLY A 443 -2.09 -27.52 -15.54
N GLN A 444 -1.22 -28.29 -16.21
CA GLN A 444 -1.64 -29.52 -16.87
C GLN A 444 -1.96 -30.60 -15.83
N GLN A 445 -1.13 -30.74 -14.80
CA GLN A 445 -1.39 -31.65 -13.68
C GLN A 445 -2.64 -31.24 -12.91
N LEU A 446 -2.84 -29.94 -12.63
CA LEU A 446 -4.07 -29.45 -12.00
C LEU A 446 -5.33 -29.82 -12.80
N ARG A 447 -5.21 -29.91 -14.13
CA ARG A 447 -6.32 -30.30 -15.00
C ARG A 447 -6.55 -31.81 -15.04
N THR A 448 -5.50 -32.63 -14.98
CA THR A 448 -5.61 -34.09 -15.13
C THR A 448 -5.73 -34.83 -13.81
N ASP A 449 -5.05 -34.34 -12.78
CA ASP A 449 -4.93 -34.93 -11.44
C ASP A 449 -4.89 -33.82 -10.36
N PRO A 450 -6.03 -33.15 -10.11
CA PRO A 450 -6.11 -32.04 -9.17
C PRO A 450 -5.86 -32.47 -7.72
N SER A 451 -6.16 -33.71 -7.32
CA SER A 451 -5.99 -34.15 -5.93
C SER A 451 -4.52 -34.11 -5.51
N THR A 452 -3.60 -34.61 -6.34
CA THR A 452 -2.15 -34.53 -6.09
C THR A 452 -1.67 -33.08 -5.95
N VAL A 453 -2.13 -32.20 -6.85
CA VAL A 453 -1.78 -30.77 -6.78
C VAL A 453 -2.31 -30.13 -5.49
N MET A 454 -3.54 -30.45 -5.09
CA MET A 454 -4.11 -29.93 -3.86
C MET A 454 -3.38 -30.45 -2.61
N ASP A 455 -2.88 -31.68 -2.61
CA ASP A 455 -2.03 -32.20 -1.54
C ASP A 455 -0.70 -31.44 -1.42
N GLU A 456 -0.08 -31.09 -2.54
CA GLU A 456 1.12 -30.23 -2.57
C GLU A 456 0.80 -28.84 -2.04
N VAL A 457 -0.32 -28.25 -2.44
CA VAL A 457 -0.77 -26.94 -1.95
C VAL A 457 -1.00 -26.98 -0.44
N GLN A 458 -1.64 -28.02 0.09
CA GLN A 458 -1.88 -28.17 1.53
C GLN A 458 -0.56 -28.24 2.31
N LYS A 459 0.40 -29.06 1.85
CA LYS A 459 1.74 -29.17 2.45
C LYS A 459 2.49 -27.85 2.38
N PHE A 460 2.45 -27.19 1.23
CA PHE A 460 3.09 -25.89 1.03
C PHE A 460 2.49 -24.83 1.95
N LEU A 461 1.17 -24.79 2.13
CA LEU A 461 0.51 -23.86 3.05
C LEU A 461 0.74 -24.22 4.52
N GLY A 462 0.97 -25.48 4.84
CA GLY A 462 1.06 -25.99 6.20
C GLY A 462 -0.30 -25.97 6.91
N VAL A 463 -1.37 -26.19 6.15
CA VAL A 463 -2.74 -26.23 6.68
C VAL A 463 -3.01 -27.59 7.32
N SER A 464 -3.73 -27.60 8.44
CA SER A 464 -4.10 -28.80 9.18
C SER A 464 -5.50 -28.65 9.76
N PRO A 465 -6.34 -29.71 9.79
CA PRO A 465 -6.09 -31.03 9.20
C PRO A 465 -6.11 -30.99 7.67
N HIS A 466 -5.49 -31.98 7.02
CA HIS A 466 -5.58 -32.12 5.56
C HIS A 466 -6.99 -32.55 5.14
N TYR A 467 -7.46 -31.98 4.04
CA TYR A 467 -8.69 -32.33 3.33
C TYR A 467 -8.40 -33.34 2.21
N ASN A 468 -9.18 -34.43 2.16
CA ASN A 468 -9.01 -35.48 1.16
C ASN A 468 -9.70 -35.12 -0.16
N TYR A 469 -8.95 -34.53 -1.08
CA TYR A 469 -9.47 -34.13 -2.39
C TYR A 469 -9.78 -35.31 -3.32
N SER A 470 -9.19 -36.48 -3.10
CA SER A 470 -9.45 -37.68 -3.91
C SER A 470 -10.87 -38.22 -3.72
N GLU A 471 -11.47 -38.00 -2.55
CA GLU A 471 -12.86 -38.36 -2.26
C GLU A 471 -13.84 -37.24 -2.60
N ALA A 472 -13.37 -35.99 -2.64
CA ALA A 472 -14.20 -34.81 -2.83
C ALA A 472 -14.27 -34.31 -4.29
N LEU A 473 -13.39 -34.81 -5.17
CA LEU A 473 -13.35 -34.45 -6.58
C LEU A 473 -13.69 -35.66 -7.44
N THR A 474 -14.44 -35.43 -8.52
CA THR A 474 -14.76 -36.44 -9.52
C THR A 474 -14.64 -35.88 -10.93
N PHE A 475 -14.28 -36.72 -11.89
CA PHE A 475 -14.17 -36.33 -13.29
C PHE A 475 -15.54 -36.38 -13.97
N ASP A 476 -16.02 -35.24 -14.45
CA ASP A 476 -17.29 -35.16 -15.19
C ASP A 476 -17.02 -35.27 -16.70
N SER A 477 -17.46 -36.36 -17.31
CA SER A 477 -17.22 -36.66 -18.74
C SER A 477 -17.93 -35.71 -19.69
N HIS A 478 -19.10 -35.18 -19.31
CA HIS A 478 -19.84 -34.21 -20.11
C HIS A 478 -19.15 -32.84 -20.11
N LYS A 479 -18.64 -32.42 -18.95
CA LYS A 479 -17.87 -31.20 -18.79
C LYS A 479 -16.47 -31.33 -19.38
N GLY A 480 -15.86 -32.51 -19.27
CA GLY A 480 -14.47 -32.80 -19.64
C GLY A 480 -13.44 -32.27 -18.64
N PHE A 481 -13.86 -32.01 -17.39
CA PHE A 481 -13.02 -31.47 -16.32
C PHE A 481 -13.42 -32.07 -14.97
N TRP A 482 -12.51 -32.00 -14.00
CA TRP A 482 -12.79 -32.33 -12.60
C TRP A 482 -13.74 -31.32 -11.97
N CYS A 483 -14.66 -31.84 -11.17
CA CYS A 483 -15.72 -31.10 -10.49
C CYS A 483 -15.80 -31.54 -9.02
N GLN A 484 -16.38 -30.70 -8.18
CA GLN A 484 -16.67 -31.07 -6.79
C GLN A 484 -17.76 -32.14 -6.77
N LEU A 485 -17.54 -33.23 -6.05
CA LEU A 485 -18.54 -34.23 -5.74
C LEU A 485 -19.44 -33.71 -4.61
N LEU A 486 -20.76 -33.76 -4.81
CA LEU A 486 -21.78 -33.46 -3.81
C LEU A 486 -22.46 -34.75 -3.33
N GLU A 487 -23.29 -34.62 -2.31
CA GLU A 487 -24.18 -35.69 -1.85
C GLU A 487 -25.05 -36.23 -3.01
N GLU A 488 -25.42 -37.51 -2.92
CA GLU A 488 -26.23 -38.23 -3.92
C GLU A 488 -25.58 -38.34 -5.31
N GLY A 489 -24.25 -38.17 -5.42
CA GLY A 489 -23.51 -38.33 -6.69
C GLY A 489 -23.65 -37.17 -7.67
N LYS A 490 -24.24 -36.04 -7.24
CA LYS A 490 -24.33 -34.82 -8.05
C LYS A 490 -22.95 -34.14 -8.16
N THR A 491 -22.69 -33.48 -9.28
CA THR A 491 -21.42 -32.75 -9.51
C THR A 491 -21.65 -31.23 -9.51
N LYS A 492 -20.75 -30.50 -8.85
CA LYS A 492 -20.67 -29.04 -8.93
C LYS A 492 -19.45 -28.63 -9.75
N CYS A 493 -19.68 -28.46 -11.04
CA CYS A 493 -18.66 -28.07 -12.00
C CYS A 493 -18.48 -26.55 -12.11
N LEU A 494 -17.32 -26.13 -12.62
CA LEU A 494 -17.08 -24.74 -13.03
C LEU A 494 -18.11 -24.28 -14.07
N GLY A 495 -18.51 -23.01 -13.98
CA GLY A 495 -19.50 -22.38 -14.87
C GLY A 495 -19.14 -22.43 -16.37
N LYS A 496 -20.11 -22.10 -17.24
CA LYS A 496 -19.99 -22.18 -18.71
C LYS A 496 -18.82 -21.37 -19.29
N SER A 497 -18.39 -20.31 -18.61
CA SER A 497 -17.26 -19.47 -19.02
C SER A 497 -15.88 -20.13 -18.84
N LYS A 498 -15.80 -21.26 -18.13
CA LYS A 498 -14.57 -22.00 -17.82
C LYS A 498 -14.61 -23.35 -18.55
N GLY A 499 -13.53 -23.69 -19.25
CA GLY A 499 -13.50 -24.86 -20.13
C GLY A 499 -14.34 -24.69 -21.39
N ARG A 500 -14.33 -23.48 -22.00
CA ARG A 500 -15.08 -23.22 -23.24
C ARG A 500 -14.60 -24.15 -24.35
N LYS A 501 -15.55 -24.64 -25.15
CA LYS A 501 -15.26 -25.35 -26.40
C LYS A 501 -15.04 -24.30 -27.50
N TYR A 502 -13.85 -24.28 -28.07
CA TYR A 502 -13.49 -23.46 -29.23
C TYR A 502 -12.61 -24.29 -30.16
N PRO A 503 -12.50 -23.91 -31.45
CA PRO A 503 -11.67 -24.64 -32.41
C PRO A 503 -10.23 -24.83 -31.90
N PRO A 504 -9.58 -25.96 -32.22
CA PRO A 504 -8.16 -26.14 -31.90
C PRO A 504 -7.33 -25.01 -32.55
N MET A 505 -6.20 -24.67 -31.93
CA MET A 505 -5.27 -23.70 -32.50
C MET A 505 -4.64 -24.25 -33.78
N ASP A 506 -4.58 -23.43 -34.83
CA ASP A 506 -3.96 -23.79 -36.10
C ASP A 506 -2.48 -24.18 -35.92
N SER A 507 -2.01 -25.14 -36.73
CA SER A 507 -0.64 -25.66 -36.67
C SER A 507 0.41 -24.57 -36.92
N GLU A 508 0.13 -23.63 -37.83
CA GLU A 508 1.01 -22.49 -38.12
C GLU A 508 1.14 -21.55 -36.92
N CYS A 509 0.02 -21.25 -36.24
CA CYS A 509 0.03 -20.48 -34.99
C CYS A 509 0.87 -21.18 -33.91
N ARG A 510 0.73 -22.51 -33.77
CA ARG A 510 1.49 -23.29 -32.80
C ARG A 510 2.98 -23.28 -33.10
N ALA A 511 3.37 -23.44 -34.37
CA ALA A 511 4.77 -23.40 -34.80
C ALA A 511 5.40 -22.02 -34.53
N PHE A 512 4.69 -20.93 -34.88
CA PHE A 512 5.13 -19.58 -34.58
C PHE A 512 5.35 -19.35 -33.09
N LEU A 513 4.37 -19.73 -32.24
CA LEU A 513 4.46 -19.51 -30.80
C LEU A 513 5.52 -20.38 -30.12
N SER A 514 5.70 -21.62 -30.57
CA SER A 514 6.77 -22.50 -30.07
C SER A 514 8.14 -21.89 -30.38
N SER A 515 8.34 -21.30 -31.57
CA SER A 515 9.55 -20.55 -31.88
C SER A 515 9.68 -19.26 -31.07
N TYR A 516 8.58 -18.52 -30.89
CA TYR A 516 8.57 -17.25 -30.16
C TYR A 516 8.92 -17.42 -28.67
N TYR A 517 8.37 -18.45 -28.02
CA TYR A 517 8.61 -18.72 -26.60
C TYR A 517 9.85 -19.57 -26.33
N ARG A 518 10.59 -20.01 -27.36
CA ARG A 518 11.74 -20.92 -27.20
C ARG A 518 12.73 -20.42 -26.15
N ASP A 519 13.22 -19.19 -26.30
CA ASP A 519 14.22 -18.63 -25.38
C ASP A 519 13.61 -18.39 -23.98
N HIS A 520 12.35 -17.93 -23.92
CA HIS A 520 11.62 -17.76 -22.66
C HIS A 520 11.46 -19.09 -21.89
N ASN A 521 11.19 -20.19 -22.59
CA ASN A 521 11.06 -21.52 -22.00
C ASN A 521 12.41 -22.07 -21.53
N VAL A 522 13.50 -21.78 -22.26
CA VAL A 522 14.86 -22.12 -21.82
C VAL A 522 15.21 -21.36 -20.54
N GLU A 523 14.95 -20.06 -20.47
CA GLU A 523 15.18 -19.27 -19.26
C GLU A 523 14.31 -19.73 -18.09
N LEU A 524 13.04 -20.09 -18.34
CA LEU A 524 12.18 -20.68 -17.31
C LEU A 524 12.75 -21.99 -16.79
N SER A 525 13.26 -22.86 -17.68
CA SER A 525 13.88 -24.12 -17.27
C SER A 525 15.10 -23.91 -16.37
N LYS A 526 15.96 -22.95 -16.72
CA LYS A 526 17.13 -22.59 -15.89
C LYS A 526 16.70 -22.06 -14.53
N LEU A 527 15.70 -21.17 -14.51
CA LEU A 527 15.16 -20.60 -13.29
C LEU A 527 14.57 -21.68 -12.37
N LEU A 528 13.72 -22.58 -12.90
CA LEU A 528 13.13 -23.68 -12.12
C LEU A 528 14.21 -24.62 -11.56
N HIS A 529 15.24 -24.93 -12.35
CA HIS A 529 16.38 -25.71 -11.88
C HIS A 529 17.11 -25.02 -10.71
N LYS A 530 17.37 -23.71 -10.82
CA LYS A 530 17.97 -22.90 -9.75
C LYS A 530 17.12 -22.88 -8.48
N LEU A 531 15.79 -22.91 -8.61
CA LEU A 531 14.84 -22.94 -7.50
C LEU A 531 14.64 -24.34 -6.91
N GLY A 532 15.24 -25.38 -7.49
CA GLY A 532 15.00 -26.78 -7.09
C GLY A 532 13.57 -27.26 -7.39
N GLN A 533 12.86 -26.60 -8.32
CA GLN A 533 11.48 -26.91 -8.66
C GLN A 533 11.43 -27.89 -9.84
N PRO A 534 10.50 -28.87 -9.83
CA PRO A 534 10.35 -29.78 -10.95
C PRO A 534 9.87 -29.03 -12.21
N LEU A 535 10.37 -29.44 -13.38
CA LEU A 535 9.90 -28.88 -14.64
C LEU A 535 8.46 -29.37 -14.92
N PRO A 536 7.51 -28.47 -15.24
CA PRO A 536 6.18 -28.84 -15.70
C PRO A 536 6.23 -29.77 -16.91
N SER A 537 5.26 -30.66 -17.01
CA SER A 537 5.12 -31.66 -18.08
C SER A 537 5.17 -31.03 -19.48
N TRP A 538 4.40 -29.96 -19.69
CA TRP A 538 4.36 -29.22 -20.95
C TRP A 538 5.72 -28.60 -21.31
N LEU A 539 6.48 -28.12 -20.32
CA LEU A 539 7.78 -27.49 -20.55
C LEU A 539 8.82 -28.52 -20.99
N ARG A 540 8.80 -29.72 -20.39
CA ARG A 540 9.69 -30.82 -20.82
C ARG A 540 9.44 -31.19 -22.28
N GLN A 541 8.18 -31.24 -22.70
CA GLN A 541 7.79 -31.55 -24.08
C GLN A 541 8.25 -30.45 -25.06
N GLU A 542 8.07 -29.17 -24.72
CA GLU A 542 8.53 -28.07 -25.56
C GLU A 542 10.06 -28.03 -25.69
N LEU A 543 10.80 -28.30 -24.61
CA LEU A 543 12.27 -28.32 -24.63
C LEU A 543 12.84 -29.53 -25.39
N GLN A 544 12.09 -30.62 -25.53
CA GLN A 544 12.51 -31.76 -26.35
C GLN A 544 12.48 -31.44 -27.85
N LYS A 545 11.60 -30.55 -28.31
CA LYS A 545 11.54 -30.09 -29.71
C LYS A 545 12.76 -29.25 -30.13
N VAL A 546 13.58 -28.85 -29.17
CA VAL A 546 14.78 -28.01 -29.35
C VAL A 546 16.02 -28.86 -29.63
N ARG A 547 15.98 -30.16 -29.31
CA ARG A 547 17.01 -31.14 -29.66
C ARG A 547 16.70 -31.75 -31.01
#